data_AF-A0A3C0L1N0-F1
#
_entry.id   AF-A0A3C0L1N0-F1
#
_cell.length_a   1.000
_cell.length_b   1.000
_cell.length_c   1.000
_cell.angle_alpha   90.00
_cell.angle_beta   90.00
_cell.angle_gamma   90.00
#
_symmetry.space_group_name_H-M   'P 1'
#
loop_
_entity.id
_entity.type
_entity.pdbx_description
1 polymer ?
#
loop_
_entity_poly.entity_id
_entity_poly.type
_entity_poly.pdbx_seq_one_letter_code
_entity_poly.pdbx_strand_id
1 'polypeptide(L)'
;ALAERLVANPKARLKQRDMVLSAMRAYLFNLYLARRVEEHEAVDLAADGPLYGRARDPQGGEEFLNEALTSWLSVFHLNRMKAARRKLWLTPLEFEWHREDNDFVLAFTLPPGCYATSVLREVLIYKDGSSGR
;
A
#
# COMPACT_ATOMS: atom_id res chain seq x y z
N ALA A 1 18.59 -0.30 5.77
CA ALA A 1 17.48 0.54 6.32
C ALA A 1 16.72 -0.18 7.47
N LEU A 2 15.81 0.49 8.21
CA LEU A 2 15.12 -0.10 9.39
C LEU A 2 14.41 -1.44 9.11
N ALA A 3 13.93 -1.67 7.88
CA ALA A 3 13.34 -2.94 7.45
C ALA A 3 14.34 -4.11 7.49
N GLU A 4 15.56 -3.94 6.98
CA GLU A 4 16.63 -4.95 7.04
C GLU A 4 16.95 -5.36 8.49
N ARG A 5 16.88 -4.42 9.43
CA ARG A 5 17.07 -4.73 10.86
C ARG A 5 16.00 -5.68 11.39
N LEU A 6 14.75 -5.54 10.94
CA LEU A 6 13.67 -6.46 11.29
C LEU A 6 13.77 -7.78 10.53
N VAL A 7 14.31 -7.80 9.32
CA VAL A 7 14.61 -9.05 8.61
C VAL A 7 15.69 -9.84 9.35
N ALA A 8 16.78 -9.20 9.75
CA ALA A 8 17.88 -9.84 10.48
C ALA A 8 17.49 -10.24 11.92
N ASN A 9 16.69 -9.42 12.60
CA ASN A 9 16.15 -9.73 13.92
C ASN A 9 14.67 -9.28 14.00
N PRO A 10 13.71 -10.19 13.73
CA PRO A 10 12.28 -9.88 13.71
C PRO A 10 11.71 -9.33 15.02
N LYS A 11 12.40 -9.57 16.15
CA LYS A 11 12.01 -9.08 17.48
C LYS A 11 12.83 -7.86 17.93
N ALA A 12 13.63 -7.27 17.05
CA ALA A 12 14.45 -6.10 17.38
C ALA A 12 13.59 -4.95 17.92
N ARG A 13 14.05 -4.32 19.00
CA ARG A 13 13.41 -3.13 19.56
C ARG A 13 13.81 -1.91 18.73
N LEU A 14 12.85 -1.38 17.97
CA LEU A 14 12.98 -0.15 17.19
C LEU A 14 12.02 0.90 17.73
N LYS A 15 12.45 2.17 17.78
CA LYS A 15 11.60 3.30 18.24
C LYS A 15 10.31 3.43 17.42
N GLN A 16 10.36 3.10 16.12
CA GLN A 16 9.23 3.21 15.18
C GLN A 16 8.83 1.84 14.63
N ARG A 17 8.98 0.77 15.41
CA ARG A 17 8.81 -0.62 14.93
C ARG A 17 7.51 -0.85 14.18
N ASP A 18 6.38 -0.42 14.75
CA ASP A 18 5.06 -0.69 14.17
C ASP A 18 4.84 0.09 12.87
N MET A 19 5.41 1.30 12.78
CA MET A 19 5.43 2.08 11.54
C MET A 19 6.23 1.36 10.45
N VAL A 20 7.41 0.81 10.79
CA VAL A 20 8.24 0.06 9.85
C VAL A 20 7.51 -1.19 9.36
N LEU A 21 6.88 -1.96 10.25
CA LEU A 21 6.07 -3.13 9.88
C LEU A 21 4.90 -2.76 8.97
N SER A 22 4.20 -1.66 9.28
CA SER A 22 3.12 -1.16 8.44
C SER A 22 3.61 -0.73 7.06
N ALA A 23 4.74 -0.03 6.98
CA ALA A 23 5.35 0.40 5.72
C ALA A 23 5.81 -0.78 4.87
N MET A 24 6.45 -1.80 5.47
CA MET A 24 6.84 -3.04 4.78
C MET A 24 5.61 -3.74 4.17
N ARG A 25 4.51 -3.85 4.94
CA ARG A 25 3.29 -4.50 4.47
C ARG A 25 2.58 -3.69 3.38
N ALA A 26 2.54 -2.37 3.51
CA ALA A 26 1.98 -1.47 2.50
C ALA A 26 2.78 -1.50 1.19
N TYR A 27 4.12 -1.59 1.28
CA TYR A 27 4.99 -1.73 0.11
C TYR A 27 4.66 -2.99 -0.69
N LEU A 28 4.55 -4.15 -0.02
CA LEU A 28 4.20 -5.41 -0.70
C LEU A 28 2.78 -5.41 -1.28
N PHE A 29 1.82 -4.76 -0.60
CA PHE A 29 0.48 -4.56 -1.16
C PHE A 29 0.53 -3.70 -2.43
N ASN A 30 1.27 -2.59 -2.43
CA ASN A 30 1.40 -1.72 -3.60
C ASN A 30 2.11 -2.42 -4.76
N LEU A 31 3.09 -3.29 -4.48
CA LEU A 31 3.74 -4.11 -5.51
C LEU A 31 2.76 -5.09 -6.14
N TYR A 32 1.93 -5.75 -5.32
CA TYR A 32 0.86 -6.62 -5.82
C TYR A 32 -0.15 -5.84 -6.68
N LEU A 33 -0.57 -4.66 -6.22
CA LEU A 33 -1.48 -3.78 -6.95
C LEU A 33 -0.90 -3.34 -8.30
N ALA A 34 0.35 -2.87 -8.33
CA ALA A 34 1.01 -2.44 -9.56
C ALA A 34 1.02 -3.56 -10.61
N ARG A 35 1.36 -4.78 -10.18
CA ARG A 35 1.34 -5.95 -11.07
C ARG A 35 -0.07 -6.26 -11.60
N ARG A 36 -1.10 -6.15 -10.77
CA ARG A 36 -2.48 -6.38 -11.21
C ARG A 36 -2.94 -5.35 -12.25
N VAL A 37 -2.52 -4.10 -12.12
CA VAL A 37 -2.79 -3.05 -13.10
C VAL A 37 -2.07 -3.31 -14.42
N GLU A 38 -0.84 -3.86 -14.39
CA GLU A 38 -0.09 -4.23 -15.59
C GLU A 38 -0.68 -5.46 -16.33
N GLU A 39 -1.20 -6.44 -15.59
CA GLU A 39 -1.72 -7.70 -16.15
C GLU A 39 -3.16 -7.61 -16.67
N HIS A 40 -3.96 -6.67 -16.16
CA HIS A 40 -5.38 -6.56 -16.49
C HIS A 40 -5.73 -5.17 -17.00
N GLU A 41 -6.22 -5.09 -18.24
CA GLU A 41 -6.68 -3.84 -18.84
C GLU A 41 -7.98 -3.30 -18.22
N ALA A 42 -8.81 -4.19 -17.63
CA ALA A 42 -10.08 -3.83 -17.01
C ALA A 42 -10.03 -3.96 -15.48
N VAL A 43 -10.57 -2.97 -14.77
CA VAL A 43 -10.68 -2.96 -13.32
C VAL A 43 -11.81 -3.88 -12.86
N ASP A 44 -11.49 -4.89 -12.05
CA ASP A 44 -12.49 -5.66 -11.31
C ASP A 44 -12.79 -4.99 -9.96
N LEU A 45 -14.01 -4.45 -9.83
CA LEU A 45 -14.47 -3.79 -8.59
C LEU A 45 -14.75 -4.80 -7.46
N ALA A 46 -14.85 -6.09 -7.73
CA ALA A 46 -14.88 -7.10 -6.68
C ALA A 46 -13.49 -7.33 -6.07
N ALA A 47 -12.43 -7.13 -6.86
CA ALA A 47 -11.07 -7.52 -6.53
C ALA A 47 -10.49 -6.85 -5.28
N ASP A 48 -9.72 -7.65 -4.55
CA ASP A 48 -8.93 -7.27 -3.40
C ASP A 48 -7.57 -7.99 -3.39
N GLY A 49 -6.60 -7.36 -2.76
CA GLY A 49 -5.22 -7.84 -2.65
C GLY A 49 -4.84 -8.20 -1.22
N PRO A 50 -3.71 -8.89 -1.05
CA PRO A 50 -3.23 -9.32 0.26
C PRO A 50 -2.64 -8.16 1.06
N LEU A 51 -3.03 -8.05 2.32
CA LEU A 51 -2.19 -7.47 3.36
C LEU A 51 -1.47 -8.62 4.05
N TYR A 52 -0.25 -8.91 3.56
CA TYR A 52 0.52 -10.06 3.98
C TYR A 52 0.68 -10.14 5.50
N GLY A 53 0.45 -11.33 6.03
CA GLY A 53 0.64 -11.64 7.43
C GLY A 53 0.67 -13.14 7.68
N ARG A 54 0.44 -13.52 8.94
CA ARG A 54 0.30 -14.91 9.36
C ARG A 54 -1.01 -15.47 8.80
N ALA A 55 -0.88 -16.41 7.86
CA ALA A 55 -1.96 -17.20 7.27
C ALA A 55 -1.61 -18.70 7.33
N ARG A 56 -2.61 -19.57 7.11
CA ARG A 56 -2.40 -21.02 6.97
C ARG A 56 -2.00 -21.39 5.55
N ASP A 57 -2.66 -20.77 4.58
CA ASP A 57 -2.45 -20.98 3.15
C ASP A 57 -1.61 -19.82 2.58
N PRO A 58 -0.85 -20.06 1.50
CA PRO A 58 -0.16 -18.99 0.77
C PRO A 58 -1.13 -17.89 0.35
N GLN A 59 -0.74 -16.64 0.53
CA GLN A 59 -1.51 -15.49 0.07
C GLN A 59 -1.19 -15.22 -1.41
N GLY A 60 -2.16 -14.69 -2.16
CA GLY A 60 -1.98 -14.51 -3.60
C GLY A 60 -0.80 -13.58 -3.92
N GLY A 61 0.00 -13.92 -4.92
CA GLY A 61 1.14 -13.13 -5.35
C GLY A 61 2.43 -13.33 -4.54
N GLU A 62 2.43 -14.23 -3.54
CA GLU A 62 3.67 -14.69 -2.89
C GLU A 62 4.64 -15.32 -3.90
N GLU A 63 4.12 -15.96 -4.95
CA GLU A 63 4.88 -16.59 -6.04
C GLU A 63 5.70 -15.63 -6.90
N PHE A 64 5.37 -14.33 -6.89
CA PHE A 64 6.08 -13.30 -7.65
C PHE A 64 7.13 -12.56 -6.80
N LEU A 65 7.22 -12.87 -5.51
CA LEU A 65 8.18 -12.22 -4.62
C LEU A 65 9.57 -12.82 -4.81
N ASN A 66 10.57 -11.96 -4.93
CA ASN A 66 11.96 -12.39 -4.88
C ASN A 66 12.35 -12.82 -3.46
N GLU A 67 13.49 -13.49 -3.31
CA GLU A 67 13.98 -14.01 -2.02
C GLU A 67 14.02 -12.94 -0.91
N ALA A 68 14.48 -11.73 -1.26
CA ALA A 68 14.57 -10.63 -0.31
C ALA A 68 13.20 -10.22 0.24
N LEU A 69 12.18 -10.10 -0.62
CA LEU A 69 10.81 -9.75 -0.20
C LEU A 69 10.09 -10.92 0.47
N THR A 70 10.36 -12.15 0.05
CA THR A 70 9.84 -13.36 0.72
C THR A 70 10.32 -13.43 2.18
N SER A 71 11.54 -12.99 2.46
CA SER A 71 12.04 -12.91 3.85
C SER A 71 11.21 -11.98 4.75
N TRP A 72 10.53 -10.98 4.19
CA TRP A 72 9.66 -10.07 4.95
C TRP A 72 8.39 -10.77 5.45
N LEU A 73 7.90 -11.80 4.74
CA LEU A 73 6.74 -12.58 5.17
C LEU A 73 7.00 -13.28 6.51
N SER A 74 8.21 -13.81 6.69
CA SER A 74 8.68 -14.38 7.96
C SER A 74 8.67 -13.36 9.09
N VAL A 75 9.05 -12.10 8.81
CA VAL A 75 8.97 -11.00 9.79
C VAL A 75 7.52 -10.79 10.24
N PHE A 76 6.55 -10.76 9.32
CA PHE A 76 5.14 -10.60 9.69
C PHE A 76 4.61 -11.79 10.50
N HIS A 77 5.00 -13.01 10.12
CA HIS A 77 4.61 -14.23 10.82
C HIS A 77 5.11 -14.23 12.28
N LEU A 78 6.40 -13.98 12.48
CA LEU A 78 7.03 -13.96 13.80
C LEU A 78 6.50 -12.83 14.68
N ASN A 79 6.07 -11.73 14.05
CA ASN A 79 5.43 -10.60 14.72
C ASN A 79 3.91 -10.76 14.85
N ARG A 80 3.35 -11.92 14.50
CA ARG A 80 1.94 -12.29 14.65
C ARG A 80 0.98 -11.30 13.99
N MET A 81 1.41 -10.62 12.93
CA MET A 81 0.53 -9.75 12.15
C MET A 81 -0.52 -10.63 11.47
N LYS A 82 -1.81 -10.33 11.69
CA LYS A 82 -2.88 -11.07 11.00
C LYS A 82 -2.88 -10.72 9.52
N ALA A 83 -2.94 -11.74 8.67
CA ALA A 83 -3.27 -11.55 7.26
C ALA A 83 -4.65 -10.88 7.12
N ALA A 84 -4.80 -10.06 6.10
CA ALA A 84 -6.05 -9.40 5.76
C ALA A 84 -6.15 -9.18 4.25
N ARG A 85 -7.29 -8.67 3.77
CA ARG A 85 -7.49 -8.28 2.37
C ARG A 85 -7.78 -6.79 2.30
N ARG A 86 -7.35 -6.15 1.21
CA ARG A 86 -7.56 -4.72 0.96
C ARG A 86 -8.01 -4.51 -0.48
N LYS A 87 -9.01 -3.67 -0.70
CA LYS A 87 -9.49 -3.31 -2.04
C LYS A 87 -8.36 -2.77 -2.91
N LEU A 88 -8.32 -3.20 -4.17
CA LEU A 88 -7.31 -2.79 -5.16
C LEU A 88 -7.68 -1.48 -5.86
N TRP A 89 -8.92 -1.04 -5.73
CA TRP A 89 -9.43 0.18 -6.32
C TRP A 89 -10.00 1.09 -5.22
N LEU A 90 -10.17 2.35 -5.57
CA LEU A 90 -10.72 3.39 -4.71
C LEU A 90 -11.67 4.24 -5.54
N THR A 91 -12.92 4.35 -5.09
CA THR A 91 -13.86 5.34 -5.62
C THR A 91 -14.02 6.46 -4.60
N PRO A 92 -13.61 7.70 -4.91
CA PRO A 92 -13.95 8.84 -4.08
C PRO A 92 -15.47 9.04 -4.07
N LEU A 93 -16.05 9.23 -2.89
CA LEU A 93 -17.47 9.51 -2.73
C LEU A 93 -17.69 11.02 -2.76
N GLU A 94 -18.88 11.45 -3.19
CA GLU A 94 -19.26 12.88 -3.18
C GLU A 94 -18.22 13.74 -3.89
N PHE A 95 -17.71 13.26 -5.03
CA PHE A 95 -16.64 13.94 -5.75
C PHE A 95 -17.19 15.17 -6.48
N GLU A 96 -16.79 16.33 -6.02
CA GLU A 96 -17.13 17.63 -6.59
C GLU A 96 -15.85 18.40 -6.87
N TRP A 97 -15.87 19.16 -7.96
CA TRP A 97 -14.79 20.07 -8.27
C TRP A 97 -15.31 21.32 -8.97
N HIS A 98 -14.63 22.44 -8.71
CA HIS A 98 -14.88 23.69 -9.41
C HIS A 98 -13.60 24.55 -9.40
N ARG A 99 -13.62 25.60 -10.23
CA ARG A 99 -12.55 26.58 -10.28
C ARG A 99 -12.96 27.83 -9.51
N GLU A 100 -12.08 28.31 -8.64
CA GLU A 100 -12.22 29.58 -7.93
C GLU A 100 -11.01 30.46 -8.30
N ASP A 101 -11.23 31.49 -9.13
CA ASP A 101 -10.16 32.34 -9.68
C ASP A 101 -9.01 31.55 -10.36
N ASN A 102 -7.87 31.43 -9.68
CA ASN A 102 -6.69 30.69 -10.13
C ASN A 102 -6.54 29.31 -9.46
N ASP A 103 -7.42 28.96 -8.54
CA ASP A 103 -7.37 27.72 -7.79
C ASP A 103 -8.40 26.71 -8.31
N PHE A 104 -8.07 25.43 -8.15
CA PHE A 104 -9.00 24.32 -8.34
C PHE A 104 -9.36 23.74 -6.98
N VAL A 105 -10.64 23.76 -6.65
CA VAL A 105 -11.16 23.20 -5.40
C VAL A 105 -11.72 21.82 -5.71
N LEU A 106 -11.21 20.81 -5.01
CA LEU A 106 -11.70 19.43 -5.08
C LEU A 106 -12.23 19.04 -3.70
N ALA A 107 -13.44 18.50 -3.65
CA ALA A 107 -14.06 17.96 -2.45
C ALA A 107 -14.46 16.50 -2.71
N PHE A 108 -14.10 15.61 -1.79
CA PHE A 108 -14.50 14.20 -1.83
C PHE A 108 -14.30 13.53 -0.48
N THR A 109 -15.07 12.47 -0.24
CA THR A 109 -14.98 11.63 0.96
C THR A 109 -14.27 10.31 0.65
N LEU A 110 -13.34 9.89 1.52
CA LEU A 110 -12.63 8.63 1.40
C LEU A 110 -12.92 7.68 2.56
N PRO A 111 -12.99 6.35 2.32
CA PRO A 111 -13.02 5.37 3.38
C PRO A 111 -11.76 5.44 4.28
N PRO A 112 -11.86 5.01 5.55
CA PRO A 112 -10.70 4.93 6.43
C PRO A 112 -9.54 4.12 5.84
N GLY A 113 -8.32 4.63 5.97
CA GLY A 113 -7.10 3.97 5.47
C GLY A 113 -6.77 4.24 4.00
N CYS A 114 -7.59 5.01 3.29
CA CYS A 114 -7.29 5.55 1.96
C CYS A 114 -6.61 6.92 2.05
N TYR A 115 -5.86 7.28 1.01
CA TYR A 115 -5.08 8.52 0.97
C TYR A 115 -5.60 9.43 -0.14
N ALA A 116 -5.82 10.71 0.19
CA ALA A 116 -6.20 11.73 -0.79
C ALA A 116 -5.17 11.87 -1.92
N THR A 117 -3.89 11.70 -1.59
CA THR A 117 -2.80 11.71 -2.58
C THR A 117 -2.93 10.62 -3.65
N SER A 118 -3.58 9.50 -3.35
CA SER A 118 -3.88 8.47 -4.36
C SER A 118 -4.89 8.96 -5.38
N VAL A 119 -5.89 9.76 -4.97
CA VAL A 119 -6.84 10.39 -5.91
C VAL A 119 -6.16 11.51 -6.68
N LEU A 120 -5.40 12.37 -6.00
CA LEU A 120 -4.70 13.50 -6.62
C LEU A 120 -3.72 13.06 -7.71
N ARG A 121 -3.04 11.92 -7.52
CA ARG A 121 -2.13 11.33 -8.50
C ARG A 121 -2.82 10.98 -9.83
N GLU A 122 -4.10 10.63 -9.80
CA GLU A 122 -4.86 10.26 -11.00
C GLU A 122 -5.51 11.45 -11.70
N VAL A 123 -5.75 12.56 -10.99
CA VAL A 123 -6.43 13.75 -11.54
C VAL A 123 -5.47 14.90 -11.89
N LEU A 124 -4.24 14.87 -11.37
CA LEU A 124 -3.22 15.91 -11.61
C LEU A 124 -1.97 15.34 -12.25
N ILE A 125 -1.45 16.03 -13.27
CA ILE A 125 -0.09 15.83 -13.76
C ILE A 125 0.81 16.81 -13.01
N TYR A 126 1.56 16.31 -12.03
CA TYR A 126 2.42 17.16 -11.21
C TYR A 126 3.75 16.48 -10.90
N LYS A 127 4.73 17.26 -10.43
CA LYS A 127 5.99 16.75 -9.87
C LYS A 127 5.98 16.99 -8.36
N ASP A 128 6.21 15.95 -7.58
CA ASP A 128 6.40 16.09 -6.13
C ASP A 128 7.57 17.06 -5.87
N GLY A 129 7.33 18.07 -5.03
CA GLY A 129 8.34 19.07 -4.65
C GLY A 129 9.41 18.55 -3.71
N SER A 130 9.40 17.26 -3.36
CA SER A 130 10.41 16.63 -2.51
C SER A 130 11.70 16.34 -3.27
N SER A 131 12.37 17.39 -3.75
CA SER A 131 13.82 17.36 -3.88
C SER A 131 14.38 17.42 -2.45
N GLY A 132 14.98 16.32 -2.01
CA GLY A 132 15.52 16.17 -0.66
C GLY A 132 16.44 17.31 -0.24
N ARG A 133 16.34 17.68 1.05
CA ARG A 133 17.49 18.16 1.81
C ARG A 133 18.11 16.97 2.53
#